data_AF-A0A367LG38-F1
#
_entry.id   AF-A0A367LG38-F1
#
_cell.length_a   1.000
_cell.length_b   1.000
_cell.length_c   1.000
_cell.angle_alpha   90.00
_cell.angle_beta   90.00
_cell.angle_gamma   90.00
#
_symmetry.space_group_name_H-M   'P 1'
#
loop_
_entity.id
_entity.type
_entity.pdbx_description
1 polymer ?
#
loop_
_entity_poly.entity_id
_entity_poly.type
_entity_poly.pdbx_seq_one_letter_code
_entity_poly.pdbx_strand_id
1 'polypeptide(L)'
;MVANPALTLNYQVAGSWGPVRADSINIFPSSLTTSEWLYHCGPIPERIRKRPWELIMTSNSLANGPLNLEHDQVVDWGLYILSMLPQELQDNDLWRQEREEIRDNINLETGDSYMVARLNKLASWLWDQREARAFVCWPNDEVMRYIRSLASYTDGVANLFASDVSLEKAHAGWNAVPWTIDSVSLTVVHCLDSKDKFFKDVAIVLAKSTVTSGWKFGTTRIRTLREFLVKHHDPFLKAVGMAVLPSYTCSDGDRCRQHLLLGKAYLPKDWEDLLAKIRKAIGAGLTVCLKRGRVEMSNAHVYIDMGKARALADILADETRVKPTCTEDIWADLTSIPFASAS
;
A
#
# COMPACT_ATOMS: atom_id res chain seq x y z
N MET A 1 -31.35 31.55 33.16
CA MET A 1 -32.04 30.47 32.42
C MET A 1 -31.70 30.66 30.96
N VAL A 2 -30.86 29.77 30.44
CA VAL A 2 -30.23 29.86 29.12
C VAL A 2 -31.17 29.25 28.08
N ALA A 3 -31.47 29.99 27.03
CA ALA A 3 -32.27 29.54 25.91
C ALA A 3 -31.43 28.65 24.99
N ASN A 4 -31.99 27.51 24.63
CA ASN A 4 -31.44 26.51 23.73
C ASN A 4 -31.89 26.86 22.29
N PRO A 5 -31.00 27.07 21.30
CA PRO A 5 -31.42 27.17 19.92
C PRO A 5 -31.11 25.86 19.17
N ALA A 6 -32.16 25.36 18.54
CA ALA A 6 -32.18 24.22 17.66
C ALA A 6 -31.11 24.28 16.56
N LEU A 7 -30.49 23.13 16.29
CA LEU A 7 -29.80 22.82 15.04
C LEU A 7 -30.82 22.85 13.90
N THR A 8 -30.86 23.97 13.18
CA THR A 8 -31.55 24.09 11.90
C THR A 8 -30.74 23.36 10.82
N LEU A 9 -31.21 22.18 10.43
CA LEU A 9 -30.79 21.48 9.22
C LEU A 9 -31.28 22.27 7.99
N ASN A 10 -30.42 23.12 7.43
CA ASN A 10 -30.64 23.68 6.11
C ASN A 10 -30.27 22.63 5.05
N TYR A 11 -31.29 21.98 4.49
CA TYR A 11 -31.20 21.32 3.20
C TYR A 11 -30.97 22.39 2.12
N GLN A 12 -29.77 22.45 1.54
CA GLN A 12 -29.56 23.13 0.27
C GLN A 12 -29.47 22.13 -0.88
N VAL A 13 -30.40 22.35 -1.80
CA VAL A 13 -30.68 21.63 -3.04
C VAL A 13 -29.53 21.79 -4.03
N ALA A 14 -29.38 20.76 -4.87
CA ALA A 14 -28.49 20.64 -6.02
C ALA A 14 -28.20 21.96 -6.76
N GLY A 15 -26.92 22.36 -6.75
CA GLY A 15 -26.35 23.38 -7.61
C GLY A 15 -24.99 22.91 -8.11
N SER A 16 -24.75 23.06 -9.42
CA SER A 16 -23.50 22.76 -10.10
C SER A 16 -22.30 23.36 -9.38
N TRP A 17 -21.40 22.51 -8.87
CA TRP A 17 -20.12 22.95 -8.31
C TRP A 17 -19.25 23.55 -9.43
N GLY A 18 -19.16 24.87 -9.47
CA GLY A 18 -18.10 25.57 -10.21
C GLY A 18 -16.71 25.15 -9.71
N PRO A 19 -15.61 25.52 -10.41
CA PRO A 19 -14.27 25.11 -10.04
C PRO A 19 -13.95 25.65 -8.65
N VAL A 20 -14.02 24.77 -7.65
CA VAL A 20 -13.58 25.05 -6.28
C VAL A 20 -12.07 25.36 -6.35
N ARG A 21 -11.75 26.66 -6.40
CA ARG A 21 -10.44 27.18 -5.99
C ARG A 21 -10.39 27.00 -4.49
N ALA A 22 -9.91 25.83 -4.06
CA ALA A 22 -9.45 25.68 -2.70
C ALA A 22 -8.14 26.47 -2.62
N ASP A 23 -8.08 27.47 -1.75
CA ASP A 23 -6.81 27.97 -1.24
C ASP A 23 -5.95 26.78 -0.80
N SER A 24 -4.63 26.91 -0.85
CA SER A 24 -3.71 25.90 -0.33
C SER A 24 -3.89 25.80 1.18
N ILE A 25 -4.93 25.08 1.62
CA ILE A 25 -5.10 24.69 3.00
C ILE A 25 -3.80 23.94 3.32
N ASN A 26 -2.98 24.49 4.20
CA ASN A 26 -2.01 23.69 4.93
C ASN A 26 -2.82 22.75 5.81
N ILE A 27 -3.27 21.62 5.22
CA ILE A 27 -4.20 20.67 5.85
C ILE A 27 -3.53 19.98 7.06
N PHE A 28 -2.22 20.12 7.25
CA PHE A 28 -1.47 19.37 8.27
C PHE A 28 -0.50 20.27 9.04
N PRO A 29 -0.84 20.74 10.26
CA PRO A 29 0.16 21.33 11.15
C PRO A 29 1.24 20.27 11.47
N SER A 30 2.50 20.70 11.47
CA SER A 30 3.68 19.85 11.74
C SER A 30 3.75 19.29 13.16
N SER A 31 2.80 19.62 14.03
CA SER A 31 2.74 19.23 15.44
C SER A 31 1.77 18.07 15.73
N LEU A 32 1.39 17.27 14.73
CA LEU A 32 0.43 16.17 14.93
C LEU A 32 1.10 15.01 15.69
N THR A 33 0.45 14.66 16.80
CA THR A 33 0.68 13.54 17.73
C THR A 33 1.19 12.28 17.04
N THR A 34 2.21 11.63 17.64
CA THR A 34 2.87 10.42 17.13
C THR A 34 1.85 9.37 16.72
N SER A 35 2.10 8.59 15.66
CA SER A 35 1.22 7.47 15.27
C SER A 35 1.53 6.19 16.04
N GLU A 36 2.56 6.20 16.89
CA GLU A 36 3.01 5.07 17.70
C GLU A 36 1.87 4.44 18.53
N TRP A 37 0.90 5.23 19.02
CA TRP A 37 -0.25 4.70 19.77
C TRP A 37 -1.28 3.96 18.92
N LEU A 38 -1.16 3.98 17.60
CA LEU A 38 -1.93 3.17 16.65
C LEU A 38 -1.28 1.80 16.39
N TYR A 39 -0.13 1.53 17.00
CA TYR A 39 0.60 0.28 16.83
C TYR A 39 0.82 -0.39 18.18
N HIS A 40 0.70 -1.72 18.19
CA HIS A 40 1.27 -2.54 19.25
C HIS A 40 2.67 -2.97 18.83
N CYS A 41 3.57 -3.09 19.79
CA CYS A 41 4.92 -3.58 19.55
C CYS A 41 5.27 -4.63 20.60
N GLY A 42 5.82 -5.75 20.16
CA GLY A 42 6.13 -6.86 21.04
C GLY A 42 7.16 -7.81 20.45
N PRO A 43 7.79 -8.64 21.29
CA PRO A 43 8.75 -9.62 20.84
C PRO A 43 8.06 -10.82 20.18
N ILE A 44 8.80 -11.49 19.30
CA ILE A 44 8.43 -12.82 18.82
C ILE A 44 8.57 -13.84 19.98
N PRO A 45 7.58 -14.72 20.22
CA PRO A 45 7.58 -15.61 21.38
C PRO A 45 8.80 -16.55 21.41
N GLU A 46 9.41 -16.68 22.60
CA GLU A 46 10.51 -17.65 22.80
C GLU A 46 10.02 -19.11 22.67
N ARG A 47 8.74 -19.38 22.91
CA ARG A 47 8.15 -20.74 22.81
C ARG A 47 7.16 -20.81 21.65
N ILE A 48 7.53 -21.55 20.62
CA ILE A 48 6.67 -21.83 19.48
C ILE A 48 5.79 -23.05 19.83
N ARG A 49 4.46 -22.87 19.88
CA ARG A 49 3.52 -23.96 20.16
C ARG A 49 3.42 -24.91 18.96
N LYS A 50 4.08 -26.07 19.04
CA LYS A 50 3.84 -27.23 18.14
C LYS A 50 2.60 -28.01 18.64
N ARG A 51 1.76 -28.58 17.76
CA ARG A 51 0.56 -29.38 18.11
C ARG A 51 0.45 -30.68 17.26
N PRO A 52 -0.34 -31.71 17.66
CA PRO A 52 0.24 -32.97 18.18
C PRO A 52 0.51 -34.13 17.21
N TRP A 53 0.13 -34.07 15.93
CA TRP A 53 0.27 -35.23 15.02
C TRP A 53 1.40 -35.13 13.98
N GLU A 54 2.10 -33.99 13.89
CA GLU A 54 3.32 -33.81 13.07
C GLU A 54 4.59 -33.67 13.96
N LEU A 55 4.65 -34.46 15.04
CA LEU A 55 5.87 -34.79 15.81
C LEU A 55 6.03 -36.31 15.99
N ILE A 56 5.47 -37.10 15.09
CA ILE A 56 5.84 -38.52 14.93
C ILE A 56 6.89 -38.51 13.81
N MET A 57 8.18 -38.33 14.05
CA MET A 57 9.01 -39.07 14.98
C MET A 57 10.13 -38.20 15.58
N THR A 58 10.43 -38.46 16.85
CA THR A 58 11.62 -38.08 17.63
C THR A 58 11.66 -36.70 18.32
N SER A 59 11.27 -36.79 19.60
CA SER A 59 11.93 -36.18 20.76
C SER A 59 11.57 -34.74 21.11
N ASN A 60 11.73 -34.44 22.40
CA ASN A 60 11.62 -33.14 23.06
C ASN A 60 12.62 -32.09 22.51
N SER A 61 12.61 -31.85 21.20
CA SER A 61 13.53 -30.94 20.53
C SER A 61 12.84 -29.60 20.27
N LEU A 62 13.22 -28.63 21.09
CA LEU A 62 13.32 -27.23 20.68
C LEU A 62 14.05 -27.24 19.33
N ALA A 63 13.40 -26.78 18.26
CA ALA A 63 14.08 -26.66 16.97
C ALA A 63 15.08 -25.49 17.09
N ASN A 64 16.31 -25.68 16.65
CA ASN A 64 17.36 -24.64 16.62
C ASN A 64 17.42 -23.92 15.26
N GLY A 65 16.33 -23.89 14.48
CA GLY A 65 16.29 -23.17 13.20
C GLY A 65 14.91 -23.18 12.54
N PRO A 66 14.72 -22.37 11.47
CA PRO A 66 13.57 -22.49 10.58
C PRO A 66 13.53 -23.91 10.01
N LEU A 67 12.33 -24.44 9.74
CA LEU A 67 12.13 -25.83 9.32
C LEU A 67 13.09 -26.19 8.15
N ASN A 68 14.06 -27.06 8.40
CA ASN A 68 14.82 -27.74 7.35
C ASN A 68 13.93 -28.83 6.78
N LEU A 69 13.06 -28.46 5.84
CA LEU A 69 12.10 -29.40 5.27
C LEU A 69 12.78 -30.30 4.25
N GLU A 70 12.81 -31.60 4.56
CA GLU A 70 12.91 -32.63 3.54
C GLU A 70 11.63 -32.57 2.68
N HIS A 71 11.77 -32.78 1.37
CA HIS A 71 10.74 -32.48 0.36
C HIS A 71 9.41 -33.27 0.50
N ASP A 72 9.32 -34.22 1.44
CA ASP A 72 8.23 -35.20 1.52
C ASP A 72 7.32 -35.05 2.75
N GLN A 73 7.53 -34.05 3.62
CA GLN A 73 6.67 -33.83 4.79
C GLN A 73 5.55 -32.81 4.49
N VAL A 74 4.29 -33.22 4.73
CA VAL A 74 3.16 -32.28 4.78
C VAL A 74 3.34 -31.44 6.04
N VAL A 75 3.37 -30.11 5.86
CA VAL A 75 3.59 -29.15 6.95
C VAL A 75 2.39 -28.22 6.99
N ASP A 76 1.79 -28.09 8.16
CA ASP A 76 0.82 -27.02 8.43
C ASP A 76 1.53 -25.66 8.59
N TRP A 77 1.85 -25.08 7.46
CA TRP A 77 2.53 -23.80 7.33
C TRP A 77 1.77 -22.65 7.99
N GLY A 78 0.45 -22.62 7.83
CA GLY A 78 -0.41 -21.62 8.41
C GLY A 78 -0.31 -21.63 9.95
N LEU A 79 -0.39 -22.81 10.56
CA LEU A 79 -0.22 -22.96 12.00
C LEU A 79 1.21 -22.58 12.45
N TYR A 80 2.23 -22.98 11.67
CA TYR A 80 3.62 -22.66 11.98
C TYR A 80 3.88 -21.15 12.01
N ILE A 81 3.48 -20.41 10.97
CA ILE A 81 3.60 -18.95 10.94
C ILE A 81 2.84 -18.30 12.10
N LEU A 82 1.57 -18.70 12.31
CA LEU A 82 0.76 -18.17 13.40
C LEU A 82 1.44 -18.36 14.76
N SER A 83 2.05 -19.52 14.99
CA SER A 83 2.75 -19.81 16.25
C SER A 83 4.02 -18.98 16.48
N MET A 84 4.55 -18.33 15.44
CA MET A 84 5.68 -17.41 15.49
C MET A 84 5.26 -15.93 15.56
N LEU A 85 3.97 -15.60 15.50
CA LEU A 85 3.55 -14.21 15.64
C LEU A 85 3.71 -13.73 17.10
N PRO A 86 3.83 -12.42 17.37
CA PRO A 86 3.76 -11.88 18.72
C PRO A 86 2.53 -12.39 19.49
N GLN A 87 2.67 -12.67 20.78
CA GLN A 87 1.60 -13.29 21.56
C GLN A 87 0.36 -12.39 21.64
N GLU A 88 0.54 -11.09 21.82
CA GLU A 88 -0.56 -10.13 21.87
C GLU A 88 -1.33 -10.06 20.54
N LEU A 89 -0.63 -10.09 19.40
CA LEU A 89 -1.25 -10.20 18.09
C LEU A 89 -2.09 -11.48 17.97
N GLN A 90 -1.57 -12.61 18.43
CA GLN A 90 -2.28 -13.88 18.38
C GLN A 90 -3.50 -13.92 19.29
N ASP A 91 -3.33 -13.55 20.56
CA ASP A 91 -4.30 -13.82 21.63
C ASP A 91 -5.34 -12.70 21.75
N ASN A 92 -4.97 -11.45 21.47
CA ASN A 92 -5.82 -10.27 21.70
C ASN A 92 -6.29 -9.60 20.41
N ASP A 93 -5.41 -9.43 19.42
CA ASP A 93 -5.72 -8.61 18.23
C ASP A 93 -6.31 -9.42 17.07
N LEU A 94 -6.11 -10.75 17.05
CA LEU A 94 -6.72 -11.65 16.09
C LEU A 94 -7.78 -12.53 16.76
N TRP A 95 -8.97 -12.59 16.16
CA TRP A 95 -10.02 -13.49 16.61
C TRP A 95 -9.73 -14.93 16.19
N ARG A 96 -10.37 -15.89 16.85
CA ARG A 96 -10.21 -17.31 16.50
C ARG A 96 -10.50 -17.60 15.02
N GLN A 97 -11.60 -17.04 14.50
CA GLN A 97 -11.99 -17.21 13.10
C GLN A 97 -10.97 -16.61 12.13
N GLU A 98 -10.40 -15.45 12.48
CA GLU A 98 -9.39 -14.78 11.67
C GLU A 98 -8.08 -15.57 11.64
N ARG A 99 -7.69 -16.16 12.78
CA ARG A 99 -6.54 -17.09 12.83
C ARG A 99 -6.78 -18.34 11.99
N GLU A 100 -7.98 -18.92 12.05
CA GLU A 100 -8.35 -20.07 11.21
C GLU A 100 -8.32 -19.69 9.72
N GLU A 101 -8.84 -18.52 9.35
CA GLU A 101 -8.79 -17.99 7.98
C GLU A 101 -7.36 -17.77 7.47
N ILE A 102 -6.48 -17.16 8.29
CA ILE A 102 -5.07 -16.99 7.94
C ILE A 102 -4.40 -18.35 7.72
N ARG A 103 -4.63 -19.30 8.63
CA ARG A 103 -4.04 -20.64 8.53
C ARG A 103 -4.46 -21.34 7.25
N ASP A 104 -5.76 -21.38 6.99
CA ASP A 104 -6.32 -22.10 5.87
C ASP A 104 -5.86 -21.50 4.54
N ASN A 105 -5.86 -20.17 4.40
CA ASN A 105 -5.39 -19.51 3.17
C ASN A 105 -3.88 -19.68 2.95
N ILE A 106 -3.05 -19.58 4.00
CA ILE A 106 -1.61 -19.85 3.85
C ILE A 106 -1.37 -21.29 3.41
N ASN A 107 -2.09 -22.27 3.98
CA ASN A 107 -1.96 -23.66 3.57
C ASN A 107 -2.42 -23.90 2.13
N LEU A 108 -3.47 -23.22 1.67
CA LEU A 108 -3.90 -23.25 0.27
C LEU A 108 -2.86 -22.65 -0.68
N GLU A 109 -2.13 -21.60 -0.27
CA GLU A 109 -1.07 -20.97 -1.05
C GLU A 109 0.15 -21.87 -1.27
N THR A 110 0.33 -22.93 -0.45
CA THR A 110 1.48 -23.85 -0.57
C THR A 110 1.49 -24.70 -1.86
N GLY A 111 0.39 -24.71 -2.61
CA GLY A 111 0.34 -25.31 -3.95
C GLY A 111 1.16 -24.56 -5.00
N ASP A 112 1.55 -23.31 -4.73
CA ASP A 112 2.38 -22.47 -5.61
C ASP A 112 3.83 -22.39 -5.07
N SER A 113 4.80 -22.85 -5.87
CA SER A 113 6.22 -22.85 -5.49
C SER A 113 6.77 -21.44 -5.24
N TYR A 114 6.24 -20.41 -5.92
CA TYR A 114 6.61 -19.03 -5.65
C TYR A 114 6.15 -18.58 -4.26
N MET A 115 4.92 -18.94 -3.87
CA MET A 115 4.38 -18.62 -2.55
C MET A 115 5.10 -19.38 -1.45
N VAL A 116 5.46 -20.66 -1.66
CA VAL A 116 6.30 -21.41 -0.74
C VAL A 116 7.65 -20.72 -0.52
N ALA A 117 8.28 -20.19 -1.56
CA ALA A 117 9.54 -19.44 -1.42
C ALA A 117 9.35 -18.13 -0.64
N ARG A 118 8.25 -17.40 -0.84
CA ARG A 118 7.90 -16.19 -0.06
C ARG A 118 7.65 -16.51 1.41
N LEU A 119 6.92 -17.59 1.67
CA LEU A 119 6.57 -18.07 3.00
C LEU A 119 7.81 -18.51 3.79
N ASN A 120 8.74 -19.23 3.14
CA ASN A 120 10.02 -19.56 3.75
C ASN A 120 10.81 -18.31 4.16
N LYS A 121 10.84 -17.28 3.31
CA LYS A 121 11.50 -16.00 3.66
C LYS A 121 10.85 -15.32 4.87
N LEU A 122 9.52 -15.38 4.98
CA LEU A 122 8.80 -14.88 6.15
C LEU A 122 9.12 -15.67 7.41
N ALA A 123 9.09 -16.99 7.34
CA ALA A 123 9.46 -17.86 8.45
C ALA A 123 10.89 -17.57 8.93
N SER A 124 11.85 -17.50 8.00
CA SER A 124 13.25 -17.17 8.32
C SER A 124 13.38 -15.78 8.94
N TRP A 125 12.71 -14.76 8.39
CA TRP A 125 12.77 -13.41 8.95
C TRP A 125 12.19 -13.34 10.37
N LEU A 126 11.03 -13.96 10.63
CA LEU A 126 10.44 -14.05 11.97
C LEU A 126 11.36 -14.79 12.96
N TRP A 127 12.04 -15.82 12.47
CA TRP A 127 13.03 -16.55 13.25
C TRP A 127 14.22 -15.67 13.64
N ASP A 128 14.76 -14.91 12.69
CA ASP A 128 15.86 -13.98 12.94
C ASP A 128 15.47 -12.90 13.96
N GLN A 129 14.24 -12.37 13.87
CA GLN A 129 13.74 -11.41 14.87
C GLN A 129 13.64 -12.03 16.27
N ARG A 130 13.24 -13.30 16.35
CA ARG A 130 13.20 -14.05 17.62
C ARG A 130 14.58 -14.23 18.22
N GLU A 131 15.56 -14.67 17.42
CA GLU A 131 16.94 -14.84 17.89
C GLU A 131 17.56 -13.53 18.36
N ALA A 132 17.27 -12.45 17.64
CA ALA A 132 17.70 -11.10 18.00
C ALA A 132 16.94 -10.52 19.21
N ARG A 133 15.86 -11.16 19.67
CA ARG A 133 14.90 -10.60 20.65
C ARG A 133 14.40 -9.21 20.26
N ALA A 134 14.25 -8.99 18.95
CA ALA A 134 13.78 -7.74 18.40
C ALA A 134 12.28 -7.55 18.66
N PHE A 135 11.87 -6.30 18.83
CA PHE A 135 10.47 -5.93 18.86
C PHE A 135 10.00 -5.68 17.43
N VAL A 136 8.85 -6.25 17.08
CA VAL A 136 8.16 -5.96 15.83
C VAL A 136 6.87 -5.22 16.16
N CYS A 137 6.47 -4.27 15.31
CA CYS A 137 5.27 -3.48 15.52
C CYS A 137 4.19 -3.83 14.49
N TRP A 138 2.92 -3.75 14.84
CA TRP A 138 1.78 -4.03 13.96
C TRP A 138 0.59 -3.12 14.31
N PRO A 139 -0.35 -2.87 13.38
CA PRO A 139 -1.50 -2.00 13.65
C PRO A 139 -2.37 -2.59 14.76
N ASN A 140 -2.79 -1.78 15.74
CA ASN A 140 -3.64 -2.22 16.85
C ASN A 140 -5.14 -2.21 16.54
N ASP A 141 -5.51 -1.85 15.31
CA ASP A 141 -6.89 -1.87 14.83
C ASP A 141 -6.91 -2.33 13.36
N GLU A 142 -8.05 -2.88 12.95
CA GLU A 142 -8.27 -3.39 11.59
C GLU A 142 -7.15 -4.32 11.06
N VAL A 143 -6.55 -5.17 11.90
CA VAL A 143 -5.44 -6.08 11.51
C VAL A 143 -5.74 -6.84 10.21
N MET A 144 -6.95 -7.41 10.11
CA MET A 144 -7.35 -8.16 8.92
C MET A 144 -7.49 -7.32 7.65
N ARG A 145 -7.63 -6.00 7.73
CA ARG A 145 -7.56 -5.13 6.54
C ARG A 145 -6.18 -5.17 5.93
N TYR A 146 -5.12 -5.19 6.73
CA TYR A 146 -3.74 -5.22 6.26
C TYR A 146 -3.39 -6.55 5.57
N ILE A 147 -4.04 -7.64 6.01
CA ILE A 147 -3.90 -8.97 5.41
C ILE A 147 -4.74 -9.09 4.15
N ARG A 148 -6.07 -8.92 4.25
CA ARG A 148 -7.03 -9.19 3.15
C ARG A 148 -6.89 -8.24 1.96
N SER A 149 -6.26 -7.08 2.14
CA SER A 149 -6.04 -6.12 1.06
C SER A 149 -4.91 -6.53 0.11
N LEU A 150 -4.13 -7.57 0.43
CA LEU A 150 -3.05 -8.04 -0.43
C LEU A 150 -3.47 -9.25 -1.28
N ALA A 151 -2.68 -9.55 -2.31
CA ALA A 151 -2.99 -10.65 -3.24
C ALA A 151 -2.78 -12.04 -2.63
N SER A 152 -2.01 -12.12 -1.54
CA SER A 152 -1.69 -13.35 -0.80
C SER A 152 -1.72 -13.06 0.69
N TYR A 153 -2.15 -14.04 1.48
CA TYR A 153 -2.10 -14.04 2.94
C TYR A 153 -0.67 -14.11 3.47
N THR A 154 0.23 -14.80 2.77
CA THR A 154 1.67 -14.76 3.11
C THR A 154 2.20 -13.33 3.07
N ASP A 155 1.93 -12.60 1.99
CA ASP A 155 2.29 -11.18 1.88
C ASP A 155 1.48 -10.32 2.85
N GLY A 156 0.20 -10.65 3.07
CA GLY A 156 -0.69 -10.04 4.05
C GLY A 156 -0.12 -10.03 5.47
N VAL A 157 0.30 -11.19 5.95
CA VAL A 157 0.92 -11.35 7.28
C VAL A 157 2.26 -10.63 7.33
N ALA A 158 3.09 -10.73 6.29
CA ALA A 158 4.35 -10.00 6.21
C ALA A 158 4.14 -8.48 6.31
N ASN A 159 3.06 -7.97 5.70
CA ASN A 159 2.72 -6.56 5.67
C ASN A 159 2.21 -6.00 7.00
N LEU A 160 1.84 -6.85 7.96
CA LEU A 160 1.47 -6.37 9.29
C LEU A 160 2.61 -5.62 9.96
N PHE A 161 3.85 -6.08 9.71
CA PHE A 161 5.00 -5.63 10.48
C PHE A 161 5.54 -4.29 10.00
N ALA A 162 5.52 -3.31 10.89
CA ALA A 162 6.13 -2.00 10.72
C ALA A 162 7.49 -1.92 11.41
N SER A 163 8.42 -1.17 10.81
CA SER A 163 9.72 -0.87 11.40
C SER A 163 9.55 0.14 12.54
N ASP A 164 10.04 -0.21 13.72
CA ASP A 164 10.21 0.67 14.88
C ASP A 164 10.88 2.01 14.53
N VAL A 165 12.00 1.98 13.81
CA VAL A 165 12.73 3.18 13.37
C VAL A 165 11.87 4.09 12.49
N SER A 166 10.97 3.52 11.69
CA SER A 166 10.06 4.30 10.84
C SER A 166 8.95 4.98 11.64
N LEU A 167 8.44 4.32 12.68
CA LEU A 167 7.42 4.88 13.56
C LEU A 167 7.95 6.12 14.30
N GLU A 168 9.17 6.02 14.85
CA GLU A 168 9.83 7.12 15.57
C GLU A 168 10.12 8.34 14.66
N LYS A 169 10.57 8.10 13.42
CA LYS A 169 11.11 9.16 12.54
C LYS A 169 10.11 9.72 11.52
N ALA A 170 9.21 8.89 11.01
CA ALA A 170 8.38 9.23 9.86
C ALA A 170 6.92 9.54 10.23
N HIS A 171 6.54 9.33 11.50
CA HIS A 171 5.16 9.35 11.98
C HIS A 171 4.26 8.39 11.19
N ALA A 172 4.81 7.29 10.65
CA ALA A 172 4.04 6.27 9.93
C ALA A 172 4.84 4.96 9.79
N GLY A 173 4.16 3.81 9.80
CA GLY A 173 4.79 2.49 9.72
C GLY A 173 5.23 2.11 8.31
N TRP A 174 6.54 1.98 8.08
CA TRP A 174 7.06 1.33 6.87
C TRP A 174 7.22 -0.15 7.11
N ASN A 175 7.00 -0.93 6.06
CA ASN A 175 7.12 -2.39 6.10
C ASN A 175 8.50 -2.82 6.63
N ALA A 176 8.52 -3.69 7.63
CA ALA A 176 9.74 -4.15 8.29
C ALA A 176 10.40 -5.34 7.59
N VAL A 177 9.65 -6.13 6.81
CA VAL A 177 10.22 -7.31 6.15
C VAL A 177 11.22 -6.90 5.05
N PRO A 178 12.28 -7.68 4.81
CA PRO A 178 13.41 -7.28 3.98
C PRO A 178 13.13 -7.32 2.47
N TRP A 179 11.89 -7.62 2.06
CA TRP A 179 11.47 -7.61 0.66
C TRP A 179 10.30 -6.66 0.41
N THR A 180 10.17 -6.21 -0.83
CA THR A 180 9.06 -5.37 -1.25
C THR A 180 7.79 -6.20 -1.37
N ILE A 181 6.72 -5.68 -0.77
CA ILE A 181 5.34 -6.17 -0.94
C ILE A 181 4.63 -5.14 -1.82
N ASP A 182 4.67 -5.39 -3.12
CA ASP A 182 4.18 -4.49 -4.18
C ASP A 182 2.84 -4.93 -4.77
N SER A 183 2.25 -6.03 -4.30
CA SER A 183 0.98 -6.52 -4.81
C SER A 183 -0.16 -6.26 -3.83
N VAL A 184 -1.10 -5.39 -4.22
CA VAL A 184 -2.41 -5.30 -3.57
C VAL A 184 -3.42 -6.15 -4.34
N SER A 185 -4.44 -6.64 -3.65
CA SER A 185 -5.54 -7.35 -4.30
C SER A 185 -6.25 -6.44 -5.28
N LEU A 186 -6.22 -6.76 -6.56
CA LEU A 186 -6.90 -5.98 -7.60
C LEU A 186 -8.40 -6.28 -7.70
N THR A 187 -8.87 -7.30 -6.97
CA THR A 187 -10.28 -7.70 -6.92
C THR A 187 -11.03 -7.01 -5.78
N VAL A 188 -10.30 -6.40 -4.84
CA VAL A 188 -10.83 -5.69 -3.69
C VAL A 188 -10.75 -4.18 -3.93
N VAL A 189 -11.73 -3.46 -3.41
CA VAL A 189 -11.71 -1.99 -3.38
C VAL A 189 -10.93 -1.54 -2.15
N HIS A 190 -9.91 -0.71 -2.35
CA HIS A 190 -9.08 -0.18 -1.26
C HIS A 190 -9.63 1.18 -0.84
N CYS A 191 -10.36 1.23 0.27
CA CYS A 191 -10.94 2.46 0.79
C CYS A 191 -10.16 3.00 1.98
N LEU A 192 -10.03 4.32 2.03
CA LEU A 192 -9.63 5.07 3.21
C LEU A 192 -10.87 5.80 3.73
N ASP A 193 -11.46 5.30 4.81
CA ASP A 193 -12.60 5.95 5.45
C ASP A 193 -12.15 7.19 6.21
N SER A 194 -12.90 8.28 6.08
CA SER A 194 -12.73 9.50 6.89
C SER A 194 -12.68 9.27 8.41
N LYS A 195 -13.27 8.18 8.90
CA LYS A 195 -13.34 7.80 10.32
C LYS A 195 -12.24 6.84 10.76
N ASP A 196 -11.44 6.34 9.81
CA ASP A 196 -10.32 5.46 10.10
C ASP A 196 -9.31 6.17 11.00
N LYS A 197 -8.82 5.45 12.02
CA LYS A 197 -7.79 5.95 12.93
C LYS A 197 -6.50 6.32 12.18
N PHE A 198 -6.18 5.59 11.11
CA PHE A 198 -5.00 5.82 10.26
C PHE A 198 -5.20 6.89 9.19
N PHE A 199 -6.39 7.51 9.09
CA PHE A 199 -6.71 8.51 8.06
C PHE A 199 -5.69 9.65 8.01
N LYS A 200 -5.29 10.17 9.18
CA LYS A 200 -4.33 11.28 9.27
C LYS A 200 -2.93 10.89 8.85
N ASP A 201 -2.47 9.69 9.23
CA ASP A 201 -1.14 9.18 8.86
C ASP A 201 -1.04 9.04 7.34
N VAL A 202 -2.05 8.41 6.74
CA VAL A 202 -2.15 8.26 5.28
C VAL A 202 -2.12 9.62 4.58
N ALA A 203 -2.86 10.59 5.10
CA ALA A 203 -2.91 11.94 4.56
C ALA A 203 -1.54 12.66 4.64
N ILE A 204 -0.82 12.51 5.75
CA ILE A 204 0.54 13.07 5.95
C ILE A 204 1.53 12.43 4.98
N VAL A 205 1.49 11.10 4.80
CA VAL A 205 2.39 10.40 3.87
C VAL A 205 2.13 10.86 2.43
N LEU A 206 0.87 11.00 2.03
CA LEU A 206 0.51 11.53 0.72
C LEU A 206 0.99 12.98 0.54
N ALA A 207 0.92 13.82 1.57
CA ALA A 207 1.48 15.17 1.52
C ALA A 207 3.02 15.15 1.31
N LYS A 208 3.75 14.37 2.12
CA LYS A 208 5.22 14.20 2.03
C LYS A 208 5.67 13.70 0.66
N SER A 209 4.91 12.79 0.05
CA SER A 209 5.21 12.25 -1.28
C SER A 209 5.27 13.30 -2.40
N THR A 210 4.64 14.46 -2.20
CA THR A 210 4.58 15.55 -3.20
C THR A 210 5.54 16.69 -2.94
N VAL A 211 5.94 16.90 -1.68
CA VAL A 211 6.77 18.04 -1.24
C VAL A 211 8.27 17.78 -1.47
N THR A 212 8.66 16.52 -1.67
CA THR A 212 10.06 16.14 -1.88
C THR A 212 10.49 16.50 -3.31
N SER A 213 10.76 17.79 -3.53
CA SER A 213 11.11 18.44 -4.80
C SER A 213 12.41 17.94 -5.46
N GLY A 214 13.13 17.01 -4.83
CA GLY A 214 14.38 16.43 -5.34
C GLY A 214 14.22 15.22 -6.26
N TRP A 215 13.00 14.81 -6.60
CA TRP A 215 12.79 13.60 -7.41
C TRP A 215 12.97 13.92 -8.90
N LYS A 216 13.88 13.20 -9.57
CA LYS A 216 14.24 13.37 -10.99
C LYS A 216 13.00 13.39 -11.89
N PHE A 217 13.03 14.16 -12.98
CA PHE A 217 11.91 14.31 -13.92
C PHE A 217 11.50 12.99 -14.63
N GLY A 218 10.27 12.95 -15.16
CA GLY A 218 9.77 11.87 -16.03
C GLY A 218 9.47 10.55 -15.31
N THR A 219 9.71 9.43 -15.98
CA THR A 219 9.44 8.06 -15.49
C THR A 219 10.16 7.71 -14.20
N THR A 220 11.31 8.35 -13.94
CA THR A 220 12.05 8.15 -12.69
C THR A 220 11.26 8.68 -11.49
N ARG A 221 10.54 9.80 -11.63
CA ARG A 221 9.66 10.34 -10.58
C ARG A 221 8.56 9.36 -10.22
N ILE A 222 7.91 8.81 -11.24
CA ILE A 222 6.82 7.82 -11.11
C ILE A 222 7.33 6.59 -10.35
N ARG A 223 8.51 6.07 -10.73
CA ARG A 223 9.12 4.92 -10.07
C ARG A 223 9.44 5.21 -8.61
N THR A 224 10.11 6.32 -8.31
CA THR A 224 10.48 6.69 -6.94
C THR A 224 9.24 6.92 -6.07
N LEU A 225 8.19 7.53 -6.62
CA LEU A 225 6.91 7.70 -5.95
C LEU A 225 6.25 6.36 -5.62
N ARG A 226 6.19 5.48 -6.61
CA ARG A 226 5.66 4.13 -6.41
C ARG A 226 6.45 3.39 -5.34
N GLU A 227 7.77 3.38 -5.42
CA GLU A 227 8.66 2.75 -4.43
C GLU A 227 8.47 3.32 -3.02
N PHE A 228 8.29 4.63 -2.89
CA PHE A 228 8.01 5.29 -1.61
C PHE A 228 6.68 4.83 -1.02
N LEU A 229 5.62 4.80 -1.84
CA LEU A 229 4.27 4.45 -1.39
C LEU A 229 4.10 2.95 -1.11
N VAL A 230 4.66 2.06 -1.93
CA VAL A 230 4.53 0.60 -1.72
C VAL A 230 5.35 0.08 -0.54
N LYS A 231 6.39 0.81 -0.11
CA LYS A 231 7.13 0.52 1.14
C LYS A 231 6.30 0.80 2.39
N HIS A 232 5.31 1.69 2.29
CA HIS A 232 4.38 1.90 3.38
C HIS A 232 3.55 0.63 3.60
N HIS A 233 3.26 0.32 4.86
CA HIS A 233 2.54 -0.91 5.18
C HIS A 233 1.01 -0.77 5.04
N ASP A 234 0.45 0.45 5.20
CA ASP A 234 -0.97 0.71 4.97
C ASP A 234 -1.41 0.32 3.54
N PRO A 235 -2.44 -0.53 3.38
CA PRO A 235 -2.85 -1.02 2.08
C PRO A 235 -3.37 0.04 1.12
N PHE A 236 -4.00 1.11 1.63
CA PHE A 236 -4.49 2.18 0.78
C PHE A 236 -3.30 2.90 0.13
N LEU A 237 -2.25 3.21 0.88
CA LEU A 237 -1.02 3.81 0.31
C LEU A 237 -0.35 2.90 -0.72
N LYS A 238 -0.30 1.59 -0.48
CA LYS A 238 0.18 0.63 -1.50
C LYS A 238 -0.69 0.66 -2.75
N ALA A 239 -2.01 0.69 -2.60
CA ALA A 239 -2.94 0.78 -3.71
C ALA A 239 -2.75 2.09 -4.50
N VAL A 240 -2.50 3.22 -3.81
CA VAL A 240 -2.12 4.47 -4.48
C VAL A 240 -0.82 4.27 -5.25
N GLY A 241 0.21 3.69 -4.63
CA GLY A 241 1.50 3.37 -5.25
C GLY A 241 1.34 2.53 -6.53
N MET A 242 0.44 1.56 -6.50
CA MET A 242 0.10 0.70 -7.65
C MET A 242 -0.73 1.41 -8.72
N ALA A 243 -1.52 2.41 -8.32
CA ALA A 243 -2.28 3.23 -9.24
C ALA A 243 -1.43 4.30 -9.94
N VAL A 244 -0.22 4.62 -9.45
CA VAL A 244 0.66 5.63 -10.07
C VAL A 244 1.12 5.17 -11.45
N LEU A 245 0.41 5.61 -12.49
CA LEU A 245 0.70 5.32 -13.90
C LEU A 245 0.99 6.60 -14.69
N PRO A 246 1.80 6.52 -15.77
CA PRO A 246 2.04 7.66 -16.66
C PRO A 246 0.78 8.09 -17.42
N SER A 247 -0.13 7.16 -17.72
CA SER A 247 -1.42 7.40 -18.35
C SER A 247 -2.42 6.33 -17.93
N TYR A 248 -3.73 6.65 -18.02
CA TYR A 248 -4.79 5.77 -17.56
C TYR A 248 -5.74 5.42 -18.69
N THR A 249 -6.18 4.16 -18.67
CA THR A 249 -7.32 3.69 -19.46
C THR A 249 -8.32 3.10 -18.49
N CYS A 250 -9.59 3.50 -18.61
CA CYS A 250 -10.64 3.06 -17.69
C CYS A 250 -10.69 1.54 -17.59
N SER A 251 -10.61 1.03 -16.36
CA SER A 251 -10.67 -0.41 -16.10
C SER A 251 -12.10 -0.97 -16.12
N ASP A 252 -13.11 -0.10 -16.04
CA ASP A 252 -14.55 -0.41 -16.07
C ASP A 252 -15.22 -0.09 -17.43
N GLY A 253 -14.48 -0.29 -18.53
CA GLY A 253 -14.96 0.04 -19.89
C GLY A 253 -15.16 1.54 -20.10
N ASP A 254 -16.32 1.98 -20.61
CA ASP A 254 -16.60 3.41 -20.89
C ASP A 254 -17.33 4.14 -19.73
N ARG A 255 -17.30 3.59 -18.51
CA ARG A 255 -18.10 4.10 -17.38
C ARG A 255 -17.37 5.10 -16.49
N CYS A 256 -16.08 5.26 -16.66
CA CYS A 256 -15.34 6.23 -15.86
C CYS A 256 -15.72 7.66 -16.24
N ARG A 257 -15.72 8.55 -15.25
CA ARG A 257 -16.01 9.97 -15.40
C ARG A 257 -14.71 10.77 -15.35
N GLN A 258 -14.69 11.87 -16.09
CA GLN A 258 -13.60 12.84 -16.08
C GLN A 258 -13.67 13.81 -14.89
N HIS A 259 -14.70 13.69 -14.06
CA HIS A 259 -14.91 14.52 -12.88
C HIS A 259 -15.08 13.63 -11.65
N LEU A 260 -14.52 14.09 -10.53
CA LEU A 260 -14.60 13.41 -9.25
C LEU A 260 -16.03 13.57 -8.70
N LEU A 261 -16.78 12.47 -8.65
CA LEU A 261 -18.18 12.45 -8.23
C LEU A 261 -18.41 11.28 -7.26
N LEU A 262 -19.34 11.46 -6.32
CA LEU A 262 -19.73 10.38 -5.41
C LEU A 262 -20.43 9.24 -6.16
N GLY A 263 -20.16 8.00 -5.77
CA GLY A 263 -20.75 6.79 -6.38
C GLY A 263 -20.40 6.56 -7.84
N LYS A 264 -19.41 7.29 -8.39
CA LYS A 264 -18.93 7.15 -9.76
C LYS A 264 -17.41 7.00 -9.77
N ALA A 265 -16.92 6.14 -10.65
CA ALA A 265 -15.50 5.94 -10.87
C ALA A 265 -14.90 7.14 -11.62
N TYR A 266 -13.92 7.79 -11.04
CA TYR A 266 -13.11 8.82 -11.68
C TYR A 266 -11.93 8.21 -12.45
N LEU A 267 -11.67 8.66 -13.68
CA LEU A 267 -10.46 8.32 -14.42
C LEU A 267 -9.43 9.45 -14.32
N PRO A 268 -8.28 9.23 -13.67
CA PRO A 268 -7.19 10.20 -13.68
C PRO A 268 -6.63 10.43 -15.08
N LYS A 269 -6.12 11.63 -15.34
CA LYS A 269 -5.40 11.93 -16.59
C LYS A 269 -3.99 11.33 -16.58
N ASP A 270 -3.29 11.57 -15.48
CA ASP A 270 -1.93 11.15 -15.20
C ASP A 270 -1.78 10.97 -13.67
N TRP A 271 -0.57 10.62 -13.24
CA TRP A 271 -0.29 10.40 -11.82
C TRP A 271 -0.35 11.69 -10.97
N GLU A 272 -0.12 12.88 -11.54
CA GLU A 272 -0.23 14.14 -10.80
C GLU A 272 -1.70 14.44 -10.49
N ASP A 273 -2.57 14.27 -11.49
CA ASP A 273 -4.00 14.40 -11.35
C ASP A 273 -4.58 13.37 -10.38
N LEU A 274 -4.12 12.10 -10.42
CA LEU A 274 -4.46 11.07 -9.44
C LEU A 274 -4.22 11.57 -8.01
N LEU A 275 -2.97 11.96 -7.70
CA LEU A 275 -2.61 12.39 -6.35
C LEU A 275 -3.35 13.67 -5.94
N ALA A 276 -3.51 14.62 -6.86
CA ALA A 276 -4.23 15.86 -6.60
C ALA A 276 -5.70 15.60 -6.23
N LYS A 277 -6.39 14.68 -6.92
CA LYS A 277 -7.78 14.31 -6.59
C LYS A 277 -7.89 13.55 -5.29
N ILE A 278 -7.00 12.59 -5.01
CA ILE A 278 -6.97 11.89 -3.73
C ILE A 278 -6.81 12.89 -2.59
N ARG A 279 -5.80 13.77 -2.67
CA ARG A 279 -5.54 14.78 -1.63
C ARG A 279 -6.70 15.75 -1.46
N LYS A 280 -7.33 16.18 -2.55
CA LYS A 280 -8.50 17.06 -2.49
C LYS A 280 -9.67 16.38 -1.78
N ALA A 281 -9.93 15.11 -2.05
CA ALA A 281 -11.00 14.36 -1.41
C ALA A 281 -10.71 14.10 0.08
N ILE A 282 -9.49 13.66 0.41
CA ILE A 282 -9.04 13.49 1.80
C ILE A 282 -9.09 14.82 2.57
N GLY A 283 -8.62 15.91 1.96
CA GLY A 283 -8.67 17.26 2.56
C GLY A 283 -10.10 17.77 2.81
N ALA A 284 -11.07 17.25 2.06
CA ALA A 284 -12.50 17.52 2.27
C ALA A 284 -13.16 16.53 3.26
N GLY A 285 -12.39 15.63 3.88
CA GLY A 285 -12.90 14.62 4.81
C GLY A 285 -13.77 13.55 4.14
N LEU A 286 -13.59 13.29 2.85
CA LEU A 286 -14.36 12.29 2.11
C LEU A 286 -13.69 10.92 2.16
N THR A 287 -14.47 9.86 2.26
CA THR A 287 -14.00 8.49 2.04
C THR A 287 -13.57 8.31 0.58
N VAL A 288 -12.33 7.90 0.38
CA VAL A 288 -11.73 7.70 -0.95
C VAL A 288 -11.47 6.23 -1.16
N CYS A 289 -11.92 5.69 -2.28
CA CYS A 289 -11.78 4.29 -2.65
C CYS A 289 -11.04 4.15 -3.98
N LEU A 290 -10.02 3.30 -4.02
CA LEU A 290 -9.31 2.90 -5.23
C LEU A 290 -9.88 1.56 -5.69
N LYS A 291 -10.20 1.48 -6.98
CA LYS A 291 -10.76 0.26 -7.56
C LYS A 291 -10.12 -0.09 -8.90
N ARG A 292 -10.21 -1.37 -9.26
CA ARG A 292 -9.92 -1.85 -10.61
C ARG A 292 -11.05 -2.77 -11.07
N GLY A 293 -11.42 -2.64 -12.34
CA GLY A 293 -12.53 -3.36 -12.94
C GLY A 293 -13.90 -2.89 -12.44
N ARG A 294 -14.88 -3.78 -12.57
CA ARG A 294 -16.26 -3.52 -12.18
C ARG A 294 -16.48 -3.96 -10.73
N VAL A 295 -16.85 -3.01 -9.88
CA VAL A 295 -17.15 -3.23 -8.46
C VAL A 295 -18.42 -2.47 -8.09
N GLU A 296 -19.08 -2.92 -7.02
CA GLU A 296 -20.21 -2.18 -6.45
C GLU A 296 -19.70 -0.88 -5.79
N MET A 297 -20.41 0.22 -6.02
CA MET A 297 -20.00 1.56 -5.55
C MET A 297 -21.10 2.18 -4.70
N SER A 298 -20.72 2.67 -3.52
CA SER A 298 -21.57 3.44 -2.63
C SER A 298 -21.71 4.88 -3.10
N ASN A 299 -22.92 5.44 -3.02
CA ASN A 299 -23.16 6.86 -3.30
C ASN A 299 -22.57 7.80 -2.23
N ALA A 300 -22.00 7.27 -1.15
CA ALA A 300 -21.35 8.06 -0.10
C ALA A 300 -19.83 8.23 -0.30
N HIS A 301 -19.20 7.46 -1.21
CA HIS A 301 -17.74 7.45 -1.36
C HIS A 301 -17.31 8.01 -2.71
N VAL A 302 -16.09 8.52 -2.75
CA VAL A 302 -15.40 8.89 -3.98
C VAL A 302 -14.63 7.67 -4.49
N TYR A 303 -14.83 7.30 -5.75
CA TYR A 303 -14.11 6.19 -6.37
C TYR A 303 -13.11 6.70 -7.40
N ILE A 304 -11.89 6.20 -7.34
CA ILE A 304 -10.83 6.49 -8.32
C ILE A 304 -10.44 5.17 -8.98
N ASP A 305 -10.50 5.14 -10.31
CA ASP A 305 -10.09 4.00 -11.12
C ASP A 305 -8.56 3.93 -11.15
N MET A 306 -8.01 2.78 -10.77
CA MET A 306 -6.57 2.51 -10.80
C MET A 306 -6.02 2.36 -12.23
N GLY A 307 -6.89 2.41 -13.24
CA GLY A 307 -6.55 2.19 -14.64
C GLY A 307 -6.27 0.73 -14.97
N LYS A 308 -6.21 0.45 -16.26
CA LYS A 308 -5.56 -0.77 -16.75
C LYS A 308 -4.06 -0.51 -16.78
N ALA A 309 -3.31 -1.24 -15.95
CA ALA A 309 -1.87 -1.34 -16.16
C ALA A 309 -1.65 -1.97 -17.55
N ARG A 310 -1.12 -1.21 -18.51
CA ARG A 310 -0.34 -1.82 -19.58
C ARG A 310 0.87 -2.46 -18.89
N ALA A 311 1.30 -3.64 -19.32
CA ALA A 311 2.46 -4.27 -18.70
C ALA A 311 3.59 -3.23 -18.68
N LEU A 312 4.32 -3.08 -17.57
CA LEU A 312 5.47 -2.16 -17.55
C LEU A 312 6.45 -2.50 -18.68
N ALA A 313 6.50 -3.76 -19.10
CA ALA A 313 7.21 -4.21 -20.30
C ALA A 313 6.73 -3.53 -21.60
N ASP A 314 5.42 -3.27 -21.76
CA ASP A 314 4.88 -2.56 -22.93
C ASP A 314 5.18 -1.07 -22.89
N ILE A 315 5.22 -0.46 -21.70
CA ILE A 315 5.60 0.94 -21.52
C ILE A 315 7.10 1.13 -21.81
N LEU A 316 7.93 0.17 -21.42
CA LEU A 316 9.37 0.15 -21.73
C LEU A 316 9.66 -0.21 -23.21
N ALA A 317 8.79 -1.01 -23.85
CA ALA A 317 8.93 -1.37 -25.26
C ALA A 317 8.49 -0.25 -26.22
N ASP A 318 7.50 0.56 -25.85
CA ASP A 318 7.01 1.67 -26.69
C ASP A 318 8.05 2.79 -26.86
N GLU A 319 8.94 2.99 -25.88
CA GLU A 319 10.06 3.96 -25.99
C GLU A 319 11.23 3.47 -26.85
N THR A 320 11.35 2.17 -27.13
CA THR A 320 12.33 1.65 -28.12
C THR A 320 11.84 1.78 -29.57
N ARG A 321 10.54 2.05 -29.78
CA ARG A 321 10.00 2.43 -31.08
C ARG A 321 10.11 3.94 -31.29
N VAL A 322 11.35 4.39 -31.44
CA VAL A 322 11.63 5.65 -32.13
C VAL A 322 10.94 5.57 -33.50
N LYS A 323 9.95 6.44 -33.72
CA LYS A 323 9.34 6.68 -35.03
C LYS A 323 10.46 6.87 -36.06
N PRO A 324 10.41 6.24 -37.25
CA PRO A 324 11.31 6.65 -38.32
C PRO A 324 11.01 8.11 -38.62
N THR A 325 11.94 8.99 -38.27
CA THR A 325 11.94 10.37 -38.74
C THR A 325 11.94 10.32 -40.26
N CYS A 326 10.89 10.88 -40.85
CA CYS A 326 10.87 11.18 -42.28
C CYS A 326 12.14 11.93 -42.63
N THR A 327 12.91 11.33 -43.51
CA THR A 327 13.92 11.96 -44.35
C THR A 327 13.36 13.17 -45.07
N GLU A 328 13.92 14.34 -44.81
CA GLU A 328 14.19 15.31 -45.87
C GLU A 328 15.63 15.82 -45.66
N ASP A 329 16.53 15.33 -46.51
CA ASP A 329 17.74 16.04 -46.89
C ASP A 329 17.35 17.38 -47.51
N ILE A 330 18.11 18.45 -47.23
CA ILE A 330 18.68 19.35 -48.23
C ILE A 330 19.63 20.36 -47.52
N TRP A 331 20.93 20.25 -47.86
CA TRP A 331 21.98 21.28 -48.09
C TRP A 331 22.04 22.56 -47.21
N ALA A 332 23.17 23.19 -46.90
CA ALA A 332 24.61 22.99 -46.95
C ALA A 332 25.23 24.29 -46.36
N ASP A 333 26.51 24.22 -45.97
CA ASP A 333 27.50 25.30 -45.90
C ASP A 333 27.41 26.40 -44.82
N LEU A 334 28.35 26.42 -43.87
CA LEU A 334 29.74 26.95 -43.94
C LEU A 334 29.76 28.48 -43.88
N THR A 335 30.15 29.01 -42.72
CA THR A 335 31.09 30.15 -42.50
C THR A 335 31.03 30.53 -41.01
N SER A 336 32.03 30.16 -40.20
CA SER A 336 33.19 31.00 -39.83
C SER A 336 32.80 32.08 -38.77
N ILE A 337 33.34 32.20 -37.55
CA ILE A 337 34.75 32.34 -37.11
C ILE A 337 34.80 32.25 -35.56
N PRO A 338 35.84 31.69 -34.93
CA PRO A 338 36.12 31.72 -33.48
C PRO A 338 37.10 32.85 -33.09
N PHE A 339 37.44 32.97 -31.79
CA PHE A 339 38.58 33.66 -31.12
C PHE A 339 38.06 34.49 -29.92
N ALA A 340 38.68 34.60 -28.75
CA ALA A 340 39.73 33.88 -28.04
C ALA A 340 39.74 34.42 -26.60
N SER A 341 40.52 33.74 -25.76
CA SER A 341 40.81 33.97 -24.34
C SER A 341 41.35 35.34 -23.92
N ALA A 342 41.17 35.58 -22.62
CA ALA A 342 42.05 36.26 -21.65
C ALA A 342 41.91 37.77 -21.42
N SER A 343 41.49 38.09 -20.19
CA SER A 343 42.10 39.08 -19.29
C SER A 343 41.94 38.57 -17.86
#